data_AF-A0A259G1V6-F1
#
_entry.id   AF-A0A259G1V6-F1
#
_cell.length_a   1.000
_cell.length_b   1.000
_cell.length_c   1.000
_cell.angle_alpha   90.00
_cell.angle_beta   90.00
_cell.angle_gamma   90.00
#
_symmetry.space_group_name_H-M   'P 1'
#
loop_
_entity.id
_entity.type
_entity.pdbx_description
1 polymer ?
#
loop_
_entity_poly.entity_id
_entity_poly.type
_entity_poly.pdbx_seq_one_letter_code
_entity_poly.pdbx_strand_id
1 'polypeptide(L)' 'MFENVSKEAWSGWQRQQTMLINENRLNLADPSARSYLMEQMERHFFGDGKADSANGYVPPSK' A
#
# COMPACT_ATOMS: atom_id res chain seq x y z
N MET A 1 7.74 -7.25 9.48
CA MET A 1 7.56 -6.72 8.09
C MET A 1 6.22 -6.01 7.84
N PHE A 2 5.43 -5.67 8.87
CA PHE A 2 4.29 -4.73 8.77
C PHE A 2 4.34 -3.62 9.84
N GLU A 3 5.48 -3.47 10.51
CA GLU A 3 5.59 -2.62 11.72
C GLU A 3 5.82 -1.13 11.41
N ASN A 4 6.08 -0.77 10.15
CA ASN A 4 6.33 0.61 9.71
C ASN A 4 5.13 1.27 9.01
N VAL A 5 4.01 0.56 8.83
CA VAL A 5 2.77 1.18 8.37
C VAL A 5 2.04 1.71 9.60
N SER A 6 2.15 3.01 9.85
CA SER A 6 1.38 3.67 10.91
C SER A 6 -0.12 3.43 10.69
N LYS A 7 -0.90 3.25 11.76
CA LYS A 7 -2.37 3.12 11.70
C LYS A 7 -3.03 4.24 10.88
N GLU A 8 -2.44 5.43 10.90
CA GLU A 8 -2.87 6.58 10.10
C GLU A 8 -2.68 6.38 8.60
N ALA A 9 -1.53 5.84 8.18
CA ALA A 9 -1.25 5.55 6.77
C ALA A 9 -2.15 4.42 6.26
N TRP A 10 -2.44 3.41 7.09
CA TRP A 10 -3.42 2.38 6.75
C TRP A 10 -4.85 2.93 6.59
N SER A 11 -5.26 3.85 7.47
CA SER A 11 -6.56 4.54 7.36
C SER A 11 -6.66 5.36 6.06
N GLY A 12 -5.59 6.07 5.70
CA GLY A 12 -5.48 6.77 4.41
C GLY A 12 -5.60 5.82 3.22
N TRP A 13 -4.90 4.69 3.27
CA TRP A 13 -4.98 3.66 2.24
C TRP A 13 -6.38 3.07 2.10
N GLN A 14 -7.11 2.79 3.19
CA GLN A 14 -8.49 2.29 3.12
C GLN A 14 -9.43 3.27 2.40
N ARG A 15 -9.23 4.58 2.60
CA ARG A 15 -9.99 5.62 1.91
C ARG A 15 -9.64 5.68 0.42
N GLN A 16 -8.35 5.61 0.08
CA GLN A 16 -7.91 5.53 -1.32
C GLN A 16 -8.41 4.27 -2.02
N GLN A 17 -8.31 3.12 -1.38
CA GLN A 17 -8.82 1.84 -1.89
C GLN A 17 -10.31 1.95 -2.24
N THR A 18 -11.11 2.57 -1.38
CA THR A 18 -12.54 2.77 -1.63
C THR A 18 -12.80 3.68 -2.83
N MET A 19 -12.02 4.75 -3.00
CA MET A 19 -12.12 5.62 -4.18
C MET A 19 -11.73 4.87 -5.46
N LEU A 20 -10.60 4.15 -5.44
CA LEU A 20 -10.13 3.37 -6.58
C LEU A 20 -11.14 2.31 -7.03
N ILE A 21 -11.80 1.64 -6.08
CA ILE A 21 -12.84 0.65 -6.37
C ILE A 21 -14.04 1.31 -7.05
N ASN A 22 -14.49 2.46 -6.56
CA ASN A 22 -15.66 3.14 -7.12
C ASN A 22 -15.36 3.76 -8.49
N GLU A 23 -14.22 4.44 -8.65
CA GLU A 23 -13.83 5.11 -9.90
C GLU A 23 -13.59 4.10 -11.03
N ASN A 24 -12.86 3.02 -10.76
CA ASN A 24 -12.55 2.00 -11.77
C ASN A 24 -13.62 0.90 -11.83
N ARG A 25 -14.70 1.01 -11.04
CA ARG A 25 -15.75 -0.01 -10.87
C ARG A 25 -15.17 -1.42 -10.68
N LEU A 26 -14.14 -1.51 -9.83
CA LEU A 26 -13.41 -2.76 -9.62
C LEU A 26 -14.29 -3.77 -8.89
N ASN A 27 -14.24 -5.01 -9.35
CA ASN A 27 -14.87 -6.12 -8.67
C ASN A 27 -13.84 -6.86 -7.81
N LEU A 28 -13.99 -6.86 -6.49
CA LEU A 28 -13.07 -7.56 -5.57
C LEU A 28 -13.10 -9.10 -5.71
N ALA A 29 -14.08 -9.64 -6.42
CA ALA A 29 -14.13 -11.04 -6.81
C ALA A 29 -13.19 -11.35 -7.99
N ASP A 30 -12.79 -10.33 -8.77
CA ASP A 30 -11.87 -10.51 -9.89
C ASP A 30 -10.41 -10.49 -9.39
N PRO A 31 -9.59 -11.50 -9.76
CA PRO A 31 -8.19 -11.55 -9.35
C PRO A 31 -7.35 -10.41 -9.93
N SER A 32 -7.69 -9.89 -11.11
CA SER A 32 -6.98 -8.76 -11.74
C SER A 32 -7.20 -7.47 -10.96
N ALA A 33 -8.42 -7.26 -10.45
CA ALA A 33 -8.73 -6.13 -9.58
C ALA A 33 -7.94 -6.19 -8.26
N ARG A 34 -7.74 -7.39 -7.70
CA ARG A 34 -6.89 -7.58 -6.51
C ARG A 34 -5.43 -7.27 -6.80
N SER A 35 -4.89 -7.77 -7.92
CA SER A 35 -3.52 -7.46 -8.34
C SER A 35 -3.33 -5.95 -8.55
N TYR A 36 -4.30 -5.27 -9.17
CA TYR A 36 -4.26 -3.82 -9.34
C TYR A 36 -4.25 -3.08 -7.99
N LEU A 37 -5.11 -3.45 -7.06
CA LEU A 37 -5.14 -2.85 -5.73
C LEU A 37 -3.84 -3.10 -4.95
N MET A 38 -3.20 -4.26 -5.12
CA MET A 38 -1.90 -4.54 -4.51
C MET A 38 -0.79 -3.68 -5.11
N GLU A 39 -0.75 -3.50 -6.43
CA GLU A 39 0.23 -2.64 -7.08
C GLU A 39 0.04 -1.17 -6.67
N GLN A 40 -1.20 -0.70 -6.57
CA GLN A 40 -1.51 0.63 -6.07
C GLN A 40 -1.15 0.80 -4.59
N MET A 41 -1.32 -0.25 -3.77
CA MET A 41 -0.91 -0.25 -2.36
C MET A 41 0.61 -0.13 -2.24
N GLU A 42 1.34 -0.92 -3.02
CA GLU A 42 2.79 -0.89 -3.07
C GLU A 42 3.28 0.49 -3.54
N ARG A 43 2.62 1.09 -4.54
CA ARG A 43 2.91 2.46 -4.96
C ARG A 43 2.59 3.51 -3.89
N HIS A 44 1.50 3.35 -3.15
CA HIS A 44 1.09 4.28 -2.11
C HIS A 44 2.05 4.26 -0.91
N PHE A 45 2.56 3.09 -0.54
CA PHE A 45 3.49 2.95 0.58
C PHE A 45 4.97 3.09 0.17
N PHE A 46 5.32 2.77 -1.09
CA PHE A 46 6.72 2.66 -1.55
C PHE A 46 7.03 3.36 -2.88
N GLY A 47 6.05 3.75 -3.69
CA GLY A 47 6.23 4.13 -5.10
C GLY A 47 6.24 5.61 -5.45
N ASP A 48 6.00 6.54 -4.52
CA ASP A 48 6.05 7.99 -4.79
C ASP A 48 7.35 8.61 -4.26
N GLY A 49 8.46 8.38 -4.97
CA GLY A 49 9.57 9.33 -5.10
C GLY A 49 10.41 9.73 -3.87
N LYS A 50 10.22 9.17 -2.67
CA LYS A 50 11.09 9.41 -1.49
C LYS A 50 11.26 8.19 -0.58
N ALA A 51 11.58 7.03 -1.14
CA ALA A 51 12.23 5.97 -0.36
C ALA A 51 13.75 6.22 -0.19
N ASP A 52 14.14 7.47 0.10
CA ASP A 52 15.48 7.80 0.64
C ASP A 52 15.45 7.90 2.18
N SER A 53 14.32 7.58 2.81
CA SER A 53 14.19 7.51 4.27
C SER A 53 13.99 6.08 4.77
N ALA A 54 14.93 5.19 4.45
CA ALA A 54 15.17 4.00 5.26
C ALA A 54 16.69 3.73 5.38
N ASN A 55 17.47 4.80 5.56
CA ASN A 55 18.91 4.71 5.83
C ASN A 55 19.21 4.23 7.28
N GLY A 56 18.46 3.25 7.80
CA GLY A 56 18.57 2.89 9.22
C GLY A 56 17.88 1.62 9.70
N TYR A 57 17.38 0.73 8.84
CA TYR A 57 16.82 -0.54 9.33
C TYR A 57 17.67 -1.73 8.91
N VAL A 58 18.65 -2.04 9.76
CA VAL A 58 19.39 -3.31 9.73
C VAL A 58 18.68 -4.26 10.71
N PRO A 59 18.11 -5.38 10.25
CA PRO A 59 17.47 -6.34 11.15
C PRO A 59 18.55 -7.12 11.93
N PRO A 60 18.54 -7.16 13.27
CA PRO A 60 19.32 -8.17 13.96
C PRO A 60 18.61 -9.53 13.81
N SER A 61 19.29 -10.45 13.11
CA SER A 61 18.99 -11.87 13.18
C SER A 61 19.45 -12.44 14.51
N LYS A 62 18.53 -12.66 15.46
CA LYS A 62 18.33 -13.91 16.22
C LYS A 62 17.25 -13.76 17.28
#